data_AF-A0AAU0V3U2-F1
#
_entry.id   AF-A0AAU0V3U2-F1
#
_cell.length_a   1.000
_cell.length_b   1.000
_cell.length_c   1.000
_cell.angle_alpha   90.00
_cell.angle_beta   90.00
_cell.angle_gamma   90.00
#
_symmetry.space_group_name_H-M   'P 1'
#
loop_
_entity.id
_entity.type
_entity.pdbx_description
1 polymer ?
#
loop_
_entity_poly.entity_id
_entity_poly.type
_entity_poly.pdbx_seq_one_letter_code
_entity_poly.pdbx_strand_id
1 'polypeptide(L)'
;MNRRRTALAGVLALTAGAALAGCSSDGAPDLKVVGAYLPQPVSDMAAGFLVVQNSGDAGDRLTSVTSPLSDDVTIHETKNQKMREVSSFEVPANGELDLERGGNHIMFMKLKQKLKQGEKVSVELHFEKAGLITVDLPVKETTHNPKKQ
;
A
#
# COMPACT_ATOMS: atom_id res chain seq x y z
N MET A 1 -55.59 61.77 -13.42
CA MET A 1 -56.78 61.32 -14.19
C MET A 1 -56.64 59.83 -14.42
N ASN A 2 -57.67 59.07 -14.04
CA ASN A 2 -57.76 57.60 -14.01
C ASN A 2 -57.51 56.91 -15.35
N ARG A 3 -57.01 55.65 -15.31
CA ARG A 3 -57.67 54.39 -15.76
C ARG A 3 -56.63 53.25 -15.75
N ARG A 4 -56.63 52.35 -14.77
CA ARG A 4 -57.40 51.08 -14.65
C ARG A 4 -56.98 49.97 -15.66
N ARG A 5 -56.35 48.93 -15.06
CA ARG A 5 -56.60 47.47 -15.20
C ARG A 5 -56.19 46.77 -16.50
N THR A 6 -55.30 45.78 -16.36
CA THR A 6 -55.59 44.34 -16.58
C THR A 6 -54.45 43.46 -16.04
N ALA A 7 -54.82 42.36 -15.38
CA ALA A 7 -53.93 41.29 -14.91
C ALA A 7 -54.24 40.02 -15.70
N LEU A 8 -53.20 39.25 -16.06
CA LEU A 8 -53.21 37.83 -16.49
C LEU A 8 -51.73 37.37 -16.38
N ALA A 9 -51.29 36.56 -15.41
CA ALA A 9 -51.57 35.14 -15.11
C ALA A 9 -50.87 34.14 -16.08
N GLY A 10 -49.97 33.31 -15.51
CA GLY A 10 -49.43 32.07 -16.07
C GLY A 10 -48.10 32.24 -16.84
N VAL A 11 -47.03 31.48 -16.64
CA VAL A 11 -46.82 30.17 -16.02
C VAL A 11 -45.37 30.13 -15.49
N LEU A 12 -45.22 29.67 -14.25
CA LEU A 12 -43.94 29.40 -13.60
C LEU A 12 -43.42 28.04 -14.10
N ALA A 13 -42.49 28.02 -15.05
CA ALA A 13 -41.80 26.79 -15.45
C ALA A 13 -40.50 26.66 -14.64
N LEU A 14 -40.61 26.10 -13.44
CA LEU A 14 -39.46 25.72 -12.61
C LEU A 14 -38.91 24.38 -13.14
N THR A 15 -38.00 24.42 -14.11
CA THR A 15 -37.20 23.22 -14.46
C THR A 15 -36.08 23.07 -13.44
N ALA A 16 -36.39 22.39 -12.33
CA ALA A 16 -35.39 21.91 -11.39
C ALA A 16 -34.60 20.77 -12.06
N GLY A 17 -33.46 21.10 -12.66
CA GLY A 17 -32.46 20.11 -13.05
C GLY A 17 -31.85 19.51 -11.79
N ALA A 18 -32.32 18.33 -11.38
CA ALA A 18 -31.65 17.53 -10.37
C ALA A 18 -30.30 17.09 -10.94
N ALA A 19 -29.24 17.83 -10.60
CA ALA A 19 -27.89 17.34 -10.74
C ALA A 19 -27.76 16.17 -9.76
N LEU A 20 -27.86 14.95 -10.27
CA LEU A 20 -27.28 13.78 -9.62
C LEU A 20 -25.78 14.01 -9.62
N ALA A 21 -25.29 14.74 -8.61
CA ALA A 21 -23.93 14.59 -8.16
C ALA A 21 -23.82 13.12 -7.73
N GLY A 22 -23.42 12.26 -8.66
CA GLY A 22 -22.91 10.96 -8.30
C GLY A 22 -21.77 11.23 -7.35
N CYS A 23 -21.99 10.98 -6.07
CA CYS A 23 -20.91 10.76 -5.14
C CYS A 23 -20.18 9.53 -5.68
N SER A 24 -19.24 9.73 -6.60
CA SER A 24 -18.08 8.87 -6.66
C SER A 24 -17.54 8.91 -5.24
N SER A 25 -17.72 7.81 -4.51
CA SER A 25 -16.96 7.59 -3.31
C SER A 25 -15.51 7.67 -3.75
N ASP A 26 -14.89 8.83 -3.54
CA ASP A 26 -13.45 9.02 -3.63
C ASP A 26 -12.86 8.18 -2.49
N GLY A 27 -12.87 6.86 -2.69
CA GLY A 27 -12.35 5.90 -1.74
C GLY A 27 -10.88 6.22 -1.52
N ALA A 28 -10.46 6.21 -0.27
CA ALA A 28 -9.06 6.24 0.08
C ALA A 28 -8.60 4.81 0.39
N PRO A 29 -7.34 4.46 0.10
CA PRO A 29 -6.76 3.26 0.66
C PRO A 29 -6.68 3.39 2.19
N ASP A 30 -6.88 2.28 2.89
CA ASP A 30 -6.69 2.18 4.35
C ASP A 30 -5.74 1.02 4.62
N LEU A 31 -4.45 1.36 4.67
CA LEU A 31 -3.37 0.38 4.67
C LEU A 31 -2.91 0.04 6.08
N LYS A 32 -2.81 -1.26 6.38
CA LYS A 32 -2.26 -1.78 7.61
C LYS A 32 -1.22 -2.85 7.31
N VAL A 33 -0.06 -2.74 7.96
CA VAL A 33 1.01 -3.74 7.83
C VAL A 33 0.95 -4.71 9.00
N VAL A 34 0.98 -6.00 8.69
CA VAL A 34 0.96 -7.09 9.68
C VAL A 34 2.01 -8.14 9.39
N GLY A 35 2.37 -8.91 10.41
CA GLY A 35 3.26 -10.07 10.25
C GLY A 35 4.65 -9.73 9.74
N ALA A 36 5.15 -8.51 9.94
CA ALA A 36 6.47 -8.11 9.43
C ALA A 36 7.60 -8.89 10.12
N TYR A 37 8.58 -9.36 9.35
CA TYR A 37 9.80 -9.99 9.86
C TYR A 37 10.94 -9.98 8.84
N LEU A 38 12.16 -10.21 9.33
CA LEU A 38 13.36 -10.45 8.54
C LEU A 38 14.10 -11.66 9.13
N PRO A 39 14.27 -12.78 8.42
CA PRO A 39 15.08 -13.89 8.91
C PRO A 39 16.55 -13.48 8.96
N GLN A 40 17.25 -13.85 10.04
CA GLN A 40 18.66 -13.55 10.21
C GLN A 40 19.45 -13.98 8.96
N PRO A 41 20.08 -13.04 8.24
CA PRO A 41 20.77 -13.31 6.99
C PRO A 41 22.05 -14.10 7.24
N VAL A 42 22.38 -14.98 6.29
CA VAL A 42 23.63 -15.77 6.29
C VAL A 42 24.67 -15.23 5.30
N SER A 43 24.33 -14.15 4.61
CA SER A 43 25.19 -13.44 3.66
C SER A 43 25.07 -11.92 3.87
N ASP A 44 25.67 -11.14 2.96
CA ASP A 44 25.55 -9.68 2.86
C ASP A 44 24.23 -9.21 2.22
N MET A 45 23.25 -10.10 2.12
CA MET A 45 21.93 -9.87 1.57
C MET A 45 20.87 -10.36 2.55
N ALA A 46 19.72 -9.67 2.61
CA ALA A 46 18.59 -10.08 3.43
C ALA A 46 17.27 -9.98 2.66
N ALA A 47 16.29 -10.79 3.07
CA ALA A 47 14.92 -10.69 2.59
C ALA A 47 13.99 -10.25 3.73
N GLY A 48 13.16 -9.25 3.47
CA GLY A 48 12.10 -8.79 4.36
C GLY A 48 10.73 -9.25 3.89
N PHE A 49 9.87 -9.58 4.84
CA PHE A 49 8.55 -10.14 4.62
C PHE A 49 7.52 -9.42 5.49
N LEU A 50 6.31 -9.24 4.97
CA LEU A 50 5.18 -8.57 5.61
C LEU A 50 3.92 -8.77 4.76
N VAL A 51 2.75 -8.50 5.34
CA VAL A 51 1.49 -8.39 4.59
C VAL A 51 0.98 -6.97 4.71
N VAL A 52 0.61 -6.36 3.58
CA VAL A 52 -0.10 -5.08 3.53
C VAL A 52 -1.57 -5.37 3.28
N GLN A 53 -2.42 -5.12 4.28
CA GLN A 53 -3.87 -5.22 4.18
C GLN A 53 -4.45 -3.87 3.82
N ASN A 54 -5.43 -3.85 2.92
CA ASN A 54 -6.15 -2.65 2.53
C ASN A 54 -7.65 -2.83 2.79
N SER A 55 -8.15 -2.20 3.85
CA SER A 55 -9.59 -2.13 4.18
C SER A 55 -10.30 -0.96 3.51
N GLY A 56 -9.59 -0.21 2.68
CA GLY A 56 -10.12 0.95 1.97
C GLY A 56 -10.83 0.58 0.68
N ASP A 57 -11.64 1.52 0.20
CA ASP A 57 -12.44 1.37 -1.02
C ASP A 57 -11.66 1.71 -2.31
N ALA A 58 -10.39 2.11 -2.18
CA ALA A 58 -9.48 2.31 -3.30
C ALA A 58 -8.20 1.49 -3.13
N GLY A 59 -7.70 0.95 -4.25
CA GLY A 59 -6.40 0.29 -4.30
C GLY A 59 -5.25 1.29 -4.26
N ASP A 60 -4.08 0.80 -3.88
CA ASP A 60 -2.81 1.53 -3.86
C ASP A 60 -1.70 0.70 -4.51
N ARG A 61 -0.49 1.26 -4.61
CA ARG A 61 0.70 0.59 -5.13
C ARG A 61 1.89 0.86 -4.23
N LEU A 62 2.55 -0.20 -3.77
CA LEU A 62 3.88 -0.11 -3.15
C LEU A 62 4.89 0.12 -4.27
N THR A 63 5.56 1.27 -4.30
CA THR A 63 6.48 1.65 -5.39
C THR A 63 7.94 1.48 -5.02
N SER A 64 8.28 1.57 -3.74
CA SER A 64 9.65 1.40 -3.27
C SER A 64 9.70 1.14 -1.76
N VAL A 65 10.86 0.67 -1.31
CA VAL A 65 11.17 0.51 0.11
C VAL A 65 12.54 1.13 0.38
N THR A 66 12.68 1.86 1.48
CA THR A 66 13.96 2.40 1.94
C THR A 66 14.26 1.92 3.35
N SER A 67 15.54 1.84 3.72
CA SER A 67 15.97 1.50 5.07
C SER A 67 17.39 1.97 5.33
N PRO A 68 17.73 2.41 6.56
CA PRO A 68 19.13 2.68 6.92
C PRO A 68 20.03 1.43 6.86
N LEU A 69 19.45 0.22 6.80
CA LEU A 69 20.20 -1.03 6.71
C LEU A 69 21.02 -1.19 5.41
N SER A 70 20.53 -0.61 4.31
CA SER A 70 21.18 -0.67 2.99
C SER A 70 20.78 0.52 2.12
N ASP A 71 21.70 1.00 1.28
CA ASP A 71 21.41 1.97 0.22
C ASP A 71 20.73 1.35 -1.01
N ASP A 72 20.65 0.02 -1.08
CA ASP A 72 20.17 -0.75 -2.22
C ASP A 72 19.10 -1.73 -1.72
N VAL A 73 17.84 -1.27 -1.79
CA VAL A 73 16.65 -1.99 -1.37
C VAL A 73 15.67 -2.07 -2.54
N THR A 74 15.33 -3.28 -2.93
CA THR A 74 14.47 -3.56 -4.09
C THR A 74 13.28 -4.43 -3.69
N ILE A 75 12.24 -4.47 -4.54
CA ILE A 75 11.07 -5.34 -4.34
C ILE A 75 11.01 -6.36 -5.47
N HIS A 76 10.87 -7.63 -5.11
CA HIS A 76 11.03 -8.74 -6.04
C HIS A 76 9.76 -9.59 -6.07
N GLU A 77 9.35 -10.00 -7.27
CA GLU A 77 8.38 -11.08 -7.44
C GLU A 77 9.11 -12.42 -7.62
N THR A 78 8.50 -13.51 -7.15
CA THR A 78 8.99 -14.86 -7.42
C THR A 78 8.03 -15.58 -8.35
N LYS A 79 8.49 -15.89 -9.57
CA LYS A 79 7.74 -16.66 -10.57
C LYS A 79 8.59 -17.79 -11.11
N ASN A 80 8.06 -19.00 -11.13
CA ASN A 80 8.77 -20.20 -11.60
C ASN A 80 10.16 -20.36 -10.96
N GLN A 81 10.24 -20.16 -9.63
CA GLN A 81 11.48 -20.20 -8.84
C GLN A 81 12.54 -19.16 -9.24
N LYS A 82 12.19 -18.18 -10.07
CA LYS A 82 13.04 -17.06 -10.41
C LYS A 82 12.55 -15.81 -9.71
N MET A 83 13.48 -15.15 -9.02
CA MET A 83 13.25 -13.85 -8.42
C MET A 83 13.52 -12.77 -9.46
N ARG A 84 12.60 -11.82 -9.59
CA ARG A 84 12.71 -10.70 -10.53
C ARG A 84 12.35 -9.41 -9.82
N GLU A 85 13.24 -8.43 -9.89
CA GLU A 85 12.95 -7.08 -9.46
C GLU A 85 11.76 -6.49 -10.24
N VAL A 86 10.85 -5.83 -9.52
CA VAL A 86 9.72 -5.12 -10.09
C VAL A 86 9.71 -3.68 -9.60
N SER A 87 9.10 -2.78 -10.37
CA SER A 87 8.99 -1.36 -9.99
C SER A 87 7.85 -1.08 -9.02
N SER A 88 6.94 -2.04 -8.81
CA SER A 88 5.80 -1.86 -7.91
C SER A 88 5.06 -3.17 -7.62
N PHE A 89 4.29 -3.17 -6.55
CA PHE A 89 3.20 -4.13 -6.32
C PHE A 89 1.87 -3.41 -6.14
N GLU A 90 0.79 -3.97 -6.70
CA GLU A 90 -0.58 -3.52 -6.38
C GLU A 90 -1.00 -3.99 -4.98
N VAL A 91 -1.74 -3.13 -4.30
CA VAL A 91 -2.50 -3.45 -3.09
C VAL A 91 -3.98 -3.17 -3.41
N PRO A 92 -4.77 -4.18 -3.79
CA PRO A 92 -6.15 -3.96 -4.23
C PRO A 92 -7.03 -3.38 -3.10
N ALA A 93 -8.09 -2.66 -3.45
CA ALA A 93 -9.13 -2.27 -2.50
C ALA A 93 -9.74 -3.51 -1.86
N ASN A 94 -10.05 -3.46 -0.57
CA ASN A 94 -10.61 -4.60 0.18
C ASN A 94 -9.81 -5.91 -0.01
N GLY A 95 -8.47 -5.81 -0.08
CA GLY A 95 -7.59 -6.95 -0.34
C GLY A 95 -6.21 -6.75 0.26
N GLU A 96 -5.22 -7.51 -0.20
CA GLU A 96 -3.89 -7.49 0.40
C GLU A 96 -2.76 -7.77 -0.60
N LEU A 97 -1.56 -7.33 -0.22
CA LEU A 97 -0.29 -7.68 -0.83
C LEU A 97 0.51 -8.53 0.17
N ASP A 98 0.78 -9.78 -0.22
CA ASP A 98 1.57 -10.73 0.56
C ASP A 98 3.04 -10.73 0.09
N LEU A 99 3.95 -10.31 0.97
CA LEU A 99 5.39 -10.43 0.81
C LEU A 99 5.90 -11.54 1.75
N GLU A 100 6.11 -12.74 1.23
CA GLU A 100 6.35 -13.95 2.00
C GLU A 100 7.51 -14.80 1.47
N ARG A 101 7.96 -15.74 2.31
CA ARG A 101 9.03 -16.66 1.94
C ARG A 101 8.59 -17.57 0.78
N GLY A 102 9.35 -17.51 -0.32
CA GLY A 102 9.05 -18.26 -1.55
C GLY A 102 8.11 -17.52 -2.51
N GLY A 103 7.56 -16.38 -2.09
CA GLY A 103 6.75 -15.48 -2.91
C GLY A 103 7.45 -14.14 -3.16
N ASN A 104 6.66 -13.08 -3.22
CA ASN A 104 7.15 -11.71 -3.35
C ASN A 104 7.91 -11.31 -2.08
N HIS A 105 8.90 -10.44 -2.17
CA HIS A 105 9.69 -10.04 -1.00
C HIS A 105 10.41 -8.72 -1.21
N ILE A 106 10.80 -8.11 -0.08
CA ILE A 106 11.74 -7.00 -0.05
C ILE A 106 13.14 -7.59 -0.04
N MET A 107 14.05 -7.09 -0.87
CA MET A 107 15.43 -7.52 -0.94
C MET A 107 16.35 -6.39 -0.53
N PHE A 108 17.23 -6.65 0.44
CA PHE A 108 18.29 -5.74 0.87
C PHE A 108 19.61 -6.26 0.32
N MET A 109 20.25 -5.48 -0.54
CA MET A 109 21.57 -5.81 -1.10
C MET A 109 22.66 -5.13 -0.27
N LYS A 110 23.88 -5.66 -0.19
CA LYS A 110 25.04 -4.97 0.41
C LYS A 110 24.76 -4.39 1.81
N LEU A 111 24.33 -5.25 2.74
CA LEU A 111 24.00 -4.84 4.11
C LEU A 111 25.15 -4.04 4.77
N LYS A 112 24.85 -2.89 5.36
CA LYS A 112 25.83 -2.04 6.05
C LYS A 112 26.30 -2.60 7.39
N GLN A 113 25.53 -3.53 7.96
CA GLN A 113 25.84 -4.19 9.22
C GLN A 113 25.31 -5.63 9.22
N LYS A 114 25.92 -6.48 10.04
CA LYS A 114 25.42 -7.83 10.29
C LYS A 114 24.22 -7.76 11.22
N LEU A 115 23.14 -8.43 10.85
CA LEU A 115 21.96 -8.55 11.67
C LEU A 115 22.00 -9.80 12.53
N LYS A 116 21.48 -9.69 13.75
CA LYS A 116 21.29 -10.81 14.67
C LYS A 116 19.84 -10.89 15.11
N GLN A 117 19.38 -12.11 15.36
CA GLN A 117 18.07 -12.35 15.93
C GLN A 117 17.83 -11.51 17.19
N GLY A 118 16.61 -10.99 17.32
CA GLY A 118 16.20 -10.12 18.42
C GLY A 118 16.40 -8.63 18.12
N GLU A 119 17.19 -8.29 17.11
CA GLU A 119 17.28 -6.93 16.59
C GLU A 119 16.02 -6.53 15.81
N LYS A 120 15.94 -5.26 15.42
CA LYS A 120 14.88 -4.71 14.58
C LYS A 120 15.48 -3.88 13.46
N VAL A 121 14.87 -3.97 12.30
CA VAL A 121 15.21 -3.18 11.11
C VAL A 121 14.02 -2.29 10.78
N SER A 122 14.20 -0.98 10.83
CA SER A 122 13.16 -0.05 10.37
C SER A 122 13.21 0.06 8.85
N VAL A 123 12.04 -0.01 8.20
CA VAL A 123 11.86 0.22 6.77
C VAL A 123 10.76 1.25 6.56
N GLU A 124 10.86 1.97 5.45
CA GLU A 124 9.81 2.87 4.99
C GLU A 124 9.24 2.31 3.70
N LEU A 125 7.95 2.01 3.71
CA LEU A 125 7.19 1.58 2.55
C LEU A 125 6.59 2.82 1.88
N HIS A 126 6.90 3.03 0.60
CA HIS A 126 6.40 4.17 -0.16
C HIS A 126 5.25 3.73 -1.04
N PHE A 127 4.07 4.25 -0.75
CA PHE A 127 2.85 4.02 -1.50
C PHE A 127 2.48 5.22 -2.37
N GLU A 128 1.88 4.94 -3.52
CA GLU A 128 1.49 5.96 -4.49
C GLU A 128 0.43 6.94 -3.94
N LYS A 129 -0.52 6.45 -3.14
CA LYS A 129 -1.63 7.26 -2.59
C LYS A 129 -1.54 7.46 -1.07
N ALA A 130 -1.31 6.40 -0.31
CA ALA A 130 -1.21 6.45 1.15
C ALA A 130 0.07 7.13 1.65
N GLY A 131 1.05 7.33 0.76
CA GLY A 131 2.34 7.93 1.10
C GLY A 131 3.25 6.97 1.86
N LEU A 132 3.95 7.49 2.88
CA LEU A 132 5.00 6.74 3.58
C LEU A 132 4.45 6.03 4.82
N ILE A 133 4.74 4.73 4.95
CA ILE A 133 4.44 3.93 6.14
C ILE A 133 5.74 3.31 6.68
N THR A 134 6.11 3.67 7.91
CA THR A 134 7.27 3.10 8.60
C THR A 134 6.89 1.79 9.32
N VAL A 135 7.70 0.75 9.14
CA VAL A 135 7.48 -0.57 9.72
C VAL A 135 8.78 -1.10 10.33
N ASP A 136 8.69 -1.66 11.53
CA ASP A 136 9.79 -2.40 12.14
C ASP A 136 9.72 -3.88 11.76
N LEU A 137 10.77 -4.39 11.13
CA LEU A 137 10.98 -5.79 10.85
C LEU A 137 11.80 -6.41 11.98
N PRO A 138 11.20 -7.16 12.92
CA PRO A 138 11.96 -7.93 13.90
C PRO A 138 12.81 -8.99 13.20
N VAL A 139 14.08 -9.07 13.57
CA VAL A 139 14.99 -10.10 13.08
C VAL A 139 14.68 -11.41 13.79
N LYS A 140 14.29 -12.42 13.01
CA LYS A 140 13.92 -13.77 13.47
C LYS A 140 15.02 -14.78 13.16
N GLU A 141 14.87 -15.99 13.69
CA GLU A 141 15.69 -17.14 13.33
C GLU A 141 15.80 -17.31 11.81
N THR A 142 16.94 -17.77 11.30
CA THR A 142 17.18 -17.92 9.85
C THR A 142 16.13 -18.80 9.16
N THR A 143 15.64 -19.83 9.86
CA THR A 143 14.62 -20.78 9.36
C THR A 143 13.18 -20.32 9.60
N HIS A 144 12.97 -19.14 10.16
CA HIS A 144 11.62 -18.64 10.44
C HIS A 144 10.79 -18.57 9.15
N ASN A 145 9.66 -19.27 9.19
CA ASN A 145 8.66 -19.30 8.14
C ASN A 145 7.28 -19.49 8.81
N PRO A 146 6.55 -18.40 9.10
CA PRO A 146 5.23 -18.52 9.69
C PRO A 146 4.30 -19.27 8.73
N LYS A 147 3.34 -20.03 9.28
CA LYS A 147 2.26 -20.58 8.45
C LYS A 147 1.44 -19.40 7.91
N LYS A 148 1.03 -19.47 6.64
CA LYS A 148 0.06 -18.53 6.07
C LYS A 148 -1.17 -18.47 6.99
N GLN A 149 -1.61 -17.26 7.32
CA GLN A 149 -2.80 -17.01 8.13
C GLN A 149 -4.07 -17.23 7.29
#